data_AF-A0A506US58-F1
#
_entry.id   AF-A0A506US58-F1
#
_cell.length_a   1.000
_cell.length_b   1.000
_cell.length_c   1.000
_cell.angle_alpha   90.00
_cell.angle_beta   90.00
_cell.angle_gamma   90.00
#
_symmetry.space_group_name_H-M   'P 1'
#
loop_
_entity.id
_entity.type
_entity.pdbx_description
1 polymer ?
#
loop_
_entity_poly.entity_id
_entity_poly.type
_entity_poly.pdbx_seq_one_letter_code
_entity_poly.pdbx_strand_id
1 'polypeptide(L)'
;MRRLMVVLPAALLMWVIMKTGMMNAVYDKMTFKDLSWFDNTALVEHLRTRLIQDGLTDLPGQCLVFLVNGADKDPVTIEVLGREGNGCPGAKPDAKTLFKVRVERGARRMFSDANNPGHFQAFQ
;
A
#
# COMPACT_ATOMS: atom_id res chain seq x y z
N MET A 1 -41.64 -15.18 26.00
CA MET A 1 -40.70 -15.36 24.88
C MET A 1 -40.61 -14.08 24.04
N ARG A 2 -39.90 -13.03 24.51
CA ARG A 2 -39.73 -11.76 23.77
C ARG A 2 -38.26 -11.34 23.62
N ARG A 3 -37.35 -11.96 24.39
CA ARG A 3 -35.91 -11.69 24.36
C ARG A 3 -35.13 -12.55 23.35
N LEU A 4 -35.68 -13.71 22.95
CA LEU A 4 -35.03 -14.62 21.99
C LEU A 4 -35.10 -14.13 20.53
N MET A 5 -36.01 -13.22 20.21
CA MET A 5 -36.25 -12.76 18.82
C MET A 5 -35.27 -11.67 18.36
N VAL A 6 -34.53 -11.03 19.28
CA VAL A 6 -33.57 -9.95 18.97
C VAL A 6 -32.12 -10.46 18.95
N VAL A 7 -31.82 -11.57 19.63
CA VAL A 7 -30.45 -12.11 19.72
C VAL A 7 -30.05 -12.85 18.44
N LEU A 8 -31.01 -13.51 17.78
CA LEU A 8 -30.78 -14.25 16.55
C LEU A 8 -30.29 -13.38 15.37
N PRO A 9 -30.90 -12.21 15.05
CA PRO A 9 -30.43 -11.38 13.94
C PRO A 9 -29.07 -10.74 14.23
N ALA A 10 -28.74 -10.44 15.49
CA ALA A 10 -27.44 -9.88 15.87
C ALA A 10 -26.29 -10.89 15.71
N ALA A 11 -26.52 -12.15 16.10
CA ALA A 11 -25.54 -13.22 15.93
C ALA A 11 -25.31 -13.57 14.45
N LEU A 12 -26.37 -13.58 13.64
CA LEU A 12 -26.28 -13.77 12.19
C LEU A 12 -25.54 -12.61 11.50
N LEU A 13 -25.79 -11.37 11.92
CA LEU A 13 -25.04 -10.20 11.42
C LEU A 13 -23.55 -10.30 11.74
N MET A 14 -23.18 -10.63 12.98
CA MET A 14 -21.77 -10.84 13.36
C MET A 14 -21.12 -11.94 12.52
N TRP A 15 -21.84 -13.03 12.26
CA TRP A 15 -21.32 -14.13 11.45
C TRP A 15 -21.10 -13.73 9.98
N VAL A 16 -22.03 -12.96 9.40
CA VAL A 16 -21.89 -12.43 8.03
C VAL A 16 -20.73 -11.43 7.95
N ILE A 17 -20.56 -10.54 8.93
CA ILE A 17 -19.45 -9.58 8.99
C ILE A 17 -18.09 -10.30 9.09
N MET A 18 -17.99 -11.34 9.92
CA MET A 18 -16.76 -12.16 10.01
C MET A 18 -16.46 -12.89 8.69
N LYS A 19 -17.48 -13.44 8.02
CA LYS A 19 -17.27 -14.27 6.83
C LYS A 19 -17.02 -13.45 5.55
N THR A 20 -17.47 -12.20 5.51
CA THR A 20 -17.32 -11.33 4.33
C THR A 20 -15.96 -10.64 4.25
N GLY A 21 -15.07 -10.78 5.25
CA GLY A 21 -13.75 -10.15 5.22
C GLY A 21 -13.78 -8.62 5.19
N MET A 22 -14.95 -8.01 5.38
CA MET A 22 -15.17 -6.57 5.33
C MET A 22 -14.37 -5.81 6.40
N MET A 23 -13.98 -6.51 7.47
CA MET A 23 -13.11 -5.98 8.51
C MET A 23 -11.71 -5.61 7.99
N ASN A 24 -11.18 -6.33 6.99
CA ASN A 24 -9.88 -6.00 6.39
C ASN A 24 -9.97 -4.77 5.47
N ALA A 25 -11.08 -4.59 4.75
CA ALA A 25 -11.29 -3.44 3.87
C ALA A 25 -11.53 -2.13 4.63
N VAL A 26 -12.12 -2.20 5.83
CA VAL A 26 -12.32 -1.03 6.71
C VAL A 26 -11.02 -0.65 7.43
N TYR A 27 -10.18 -1.63 7.80
CA TYR A 27 -8.90 -1.36 8.46
C TYR A 27 -7.94 -0.57 7.57
N ASP A 28 -7.93 -0.88 6.27
CA ASP A 28 -7.07 -0.21 5.28
C ASP A 28 -7.50 1.24 5.01
N LYS A 29 -8.81 1.51 4.97
CA LYS A 29 -9.34 2.88 4.77
C LYS A 29 -9.24 3.78 6.00
N MET A 30 -9.10 3.24 7.22
CA MET A 30 -9.07 4.03 8.46
C MET A 30 -7.67 4.43 8.95
N THR A 31 -6.60 3.80 8.44
CA THR A 31 -5.28 3.88 9.10
C THR A 31 -4.34 4.92 8.50
N PHE A 32 -4.53 5.33 7.23
CA PHE A 32 -3.71 6.40 6.65
C PHE A 32 -4.26 7.78 7.05
N LYS A 33 -3.83 8.24 8.22
CA LYS A 33 -4.19 9.55 8.78
C LYS A 33 -3.20 10.60 8.29
N ASP A 34 -3.51 11.88 8.51
CA ASP A 34 -2.64 12.99 8.15
C ASP A 34 -1.20 12.86 8.67
N LEU A 35 -1.03 12.26 9.85
CA LEU A 35 0.29 11.99 10.45
C LEU A 35 1.05 10.86 9.75
N SER A 36 0.35 9.94 9.08
CA SER A 36 0.94 8.80 8.37
C SER A 36 1.79 9.22 7.16
N TRP A 37 1.58 10.42 6.62
CA TRP A 37 2.45 11.00 5.58
C TRP A 37 3.88 11.26 6.08
N PHE A 38 4.06 11.42 7.39
CA PHE A 38 5.36 11.66 8.03
C PHE A 38 6.00 10.38 8.58
N ASP A 39 5.22 9.31 8.72
CA ASP A 39 5.70 7.99 9.13
C ASP A 39 6.12 7.18 7.91
N ASN A 40 7.43 6.92 7.78
CA ASN A 40 7.98 6.15 6.67
C ASN A 40 7.38 4.74 6.57
N THR A 41 7.06 4.11 7.70
CA THR A 41 6.51 2.75 7.73
C THR A 41 5.10 2.77 7.17
N ALA A 42 4.25 3.65 7.69
CA ALA A 42 2.87 3.79 7.20
C ALA A 42 2.82 4.22 5.73
N LEU A 43 3.72 5.14 5.33
CA LEU A 43 3.83 5.62 3.96
C LEU A 43 4.22 4.51 2.99
N VAL A 44 5.21 3.68 3.34
CA VAL A 44 5.65 2.56 2.49
C VAL A 44 4.56 1.49 2.36
N GLU A 45 3.86 1.16 3.44
CA GLU A 45 2.73 0.22 3.36
C GLU A 45 1.60 0.77 2.49
N HIS A 46 1.28 2.05 2.64
CA HIS A 46 0.29 2.71 1.78
C HIS A 46 0.71 2.69 0.32
N LEU A 47 1.97 3.05 0.03
CA LEU A 47 2.54 3.01 -1.31
C LEU A 47 2.48 1.61 -1.91
N ARG A 48 2.82 0.56 -1.15
CA ARG A 48 2.75 -0.82 -1.63
C ARG A 48 1.36 -1.17 -2.17
N THR A 49 0.31 -0.79 -1.45
CA THR A 49 -1.06 -1.03 -1.90
C THR A 49 -1.42 -0.16 -3.11
N ARG A 50 -1.05 1.13 -3.10
CA ARG A 50 -1.37 2.06 -4.18
C ARG A 50 -0.69 1.73 -5.50
N LEU A 51 0.60 1.37 -5.48
CA LEU A 51 1.34 1.02 -6.70
C LEU A 51 0.73 -0.17 -7.44
N ILE A 52 0.16 -1.13 -6.71
CA ILE A 52 -0.51 -2.31 -7.30
C ILE A 52 -1.90 -1.92 -7.81
N GLN A 53 -2.66 -1.14 -7.04
CA GLN A 53 -4.00 -0.67 -7.44
C GLN A 53 -3.97 0.19 -8.70
N ASP A 54 -2.97 1.04 -8.84
CA ASP A 54 -2.78 1.93 -9.99
C ASP A 54 -2.05 1.25 -11.17
N GLY A 55 -1.71 -0.04 -11.04
CA GLY A 55 -1.09 -0.83 -12.11
C GLY A 55 0.32 -0.37 -12.48
N LEU A 56 1.06 0.21 -11.53
CA LEU A 56 2.43 0.70 -11.75
C LEU A 56 3.46 -0.44 -11.73
N THR A 57 3.08 -1.62 -11.27
CA THR A 57 3.91 -2.84 -11.30
C THR A 57 3.03 -4.09 -11.30
N ASP A 58 3.49 -5.13 -12.01
CA ASP A 58 2.85 -6.45 -12.02
C ASP A 58 3.37 -7.36 -10.89
N LEU A 59 4.37 -6.90 -10.14
CA LEU A 59 4.92 -7.69 -9.04
C LEU A 59 3.99 -7.63 -7.81
N PRO A 60 3.80 -8.75 -7.09
CA PRO A 60 3.04 -8.74 -5.86
C PRO A 60 3.75 -7.91 -4.79
N GLY A 61 3.00 -7.26 -3.90
CA GLY A 61 3.55 -6.29 -2.94
C GLY A 61 4.65 -6.82 -2.01
N GLN A 62 4.62 -8.11 -1.68
CA GLN A 62 5.65 -8.80 -0.91
C GLN A 62 7.02 -8.86 -1.61
N CYS A 63 7.04 -8.68 -2.93
CA CYS A 63 8.23 -8.64 -3.76
C CYS A 63 8.72 -7.21 -4.00
N LEU A 64 8.00 -6.21 -3.52
CA LEU A 64 8.41 -4.81 -3.60
C LEU A 64 9.21 -4.41 -2.37
N VAL A 65 10.38 -3.82 -2.61
CA VAL A 65 11.25 -3.24 -1.60
C VAL A 65 11.32 -1.74 -1.83
N PHE A 66 11.22 -0.98 -0.75
CA PHE A 66 11.17 0.48 -0.81
C PHE A 66 12.41 1.05 -0.13
N LEU A 67 13.25 1.74 -0.91
CA LEU A 67 14.40 2.47 -0.38
C LEU A 67 14.04 3.95 -0.26
N VAL A 68 13.87 4.41 0.98
CA VAL A 68 13.53 5.81 1.28
C VAL A 68 14.82 6.64 1.30
N ASN A 69 15.02 7.47 0.28
CA ASN A 69 16.19 8.34 0.16
C ASN A 69 15.88 9.74 0.67
N GLY A 70 16.54 10.13 1.76
CA GLY A 70 16.36 11.44 2.38
C GLY A 70 15.04 11.56 3.12
N ALA A 71 14.84 10.75 4.17
CA ALA A 71 13.62 10.73 4.98
C ALA A 71 13.25 12.12 5.55
N ASP A 72 14.23 12.98 5.77
CA ASP A 72 14.05 14.33 6.33
C ASP A 72 13.79 15.41 5.25
N LYS A 73 13.72 15.02 3.96
CA LYS A 73 13.49 15.93 2.83
C LYS A 73 12.03 15.92 2.40
N ASP A 74 11.54 17.06 1.93
CA ASP A 74 10.25 17.18 1.25
C ASP A 74 10.45 17.93 -0.08
N PRO A 75 10.27 17.29 -1.25
CA PRO A 75 9.80 15.92 -1.46
C PRO A 75 10.83 14.85 -1.07
N VAL A 76 10.36 13.75 -0.49
CA VAL A 76 11.14 12.53 -0.29
C VAL A 76 11.14 11.71 -1.58
N THR A 77 12.27 11.10 -1.92
CA THR A 77 12.36 10.18 -3.07
C THR A 77 12.47 8.75 -2.56
N ILE A 78 11.62 7.87 -3.08
CA ILE A 78 11.56 6.46 -2.69
C ILE A 78 11.84 5.64 -3.94
N GLU A 79 12.87 4.80 -3.90
CA GLU A 79 13.15 3.87 -4.97
C GLU A 79 12.39 2.57 -4.72
N VAL A 80 11.65 2.13 -5.73
CA VAL A 80 10.87 0.89 -5.68
C VAL A 80 11.65 -0.18 -6.42
N LEU A 81 12.06 -1.21 -5.70
CA LEU A 81 12.82 -2.33 -6.21
C LEU A 81 11.94 -3.58 -6.27
N GLY A 82 12.09 -4.36 -7.34
CA GLY A 82 11.51 -5.69 -7.47
C GLY A 82 12.51 -6.74 -7.04
N ARG A 83 12.15 -7.54 -6.04
CA ARG A 83 12.89 -8.75 -5.67
C ARG A 83 12.59 -9.86 -6.67
N GLU A 84 13.63 -10.53 -7.11
CA GLU A 84 13.58 -11.72 -7.95
C GLU A 84 13.95 -12.97 -7.12
N GLY A 85 13.38 -14.13 -7.45
CA GLY A 85 13.64 -15.40 -6.76
C GLY A 85 12.99 -15.51 -5.38
N ASN A 86 13.21 -16.64 -4.69
CA ASN A 86 12.68 -16.92 -3.34
C ASN A 86 11.16 -16.69 -3.20
N GLY A 87 10.38 -17.12 -4.19
CA GLY A 87 8.92 -16.93 -4.21
C GLY A 87 8.44 -15.65 -4.91
N CYS A 88 9.36 -14.86 -5.47
CA CYS A 88 9.06 -13.74 -6.37
C CYS A 88 9.41 -14.09 -7.83
N PRO A 89 8.73 -13.50 -8.83
CA PRO A 89 9.04 -13.71 -10.24
C PRO A 89 10.51 -13.46 -10.56
N GLY A 90 11.20 -14.44 -11.15
CA GLY A 90 12.63 -14.37 -11.47
C GLY A 90 13.37 -15.65 -11.12
N ALA A 91 14.40 -16.00 -11.91
CA ALA A 91 15.11 -17.28 -11.78
C ALA A 91 16.26 -17.25 -10.76
N LYS A 92 16.76 -16.06 -10.40
CA LYS A 92 17.90 -15.88 -9.49
C LYS A 92 17.55 -14.87 -8.39
N PRO A 93 18.08 -15.04 -7.17
CA PRO A 93 17.91 -14.06 -6.12
C PRO A 93 18.63 -12.76 -6.49
N ASP A 94 17.86 -11.71 -6.74
CA ASP A 94 18.36 -10.38 -7.10
C ASP A 94 17.33 -9.30 -6.69
N ALA A 95 17.72 -8.03 -6.71
CA ALA A 95 16.83 -6.90 -6.50
C ALA A 95 17.19 -5.75 -7.45
N LYS A 96 16.24 -5.34 -8.30
CA LYS A 96 16.46 -4.28 -9.29
C LYS A 96 15.47 -3.14 -9.09
N THR A 97 15.94 -1.91 -9.27
CA THR A 97 15.07 -0.73 -9.28
C THR A 97 14.13 -0.80 -10.47
N LEU A 98 12.83 -0.72 -10.19
CA LEU A 98 11.76 -0.66 -11.18
C LEU A 98 11.52 0.78 -11.61
N PHE A 99 11.32 1.65 -10.62
CA PHE A 99 11.02 3.07 -10.79
C PHE A 99 11.20 3.82 -9.46
N LYS A 100 11.01 5.12 -9.50
CA LYS A 100 11.11 6.04 -8.37
C LYS A 100 9.75 6.68 -8.11
N VAL A 101 9.48 6.89 -6.83
CA VAL A 101 8.32 7.62 -6.34
C VAL A 101 8.80 8.86 -5.63
N ARG A 102 8.24 10.01 -5.97
CA ARG A 102 8.41 11.27 -5.22
C ARG A 102 7.16 11.51 -4.40
N VAL A 103 7.35 11.69 -3.10
CA VAL A 103 6.26 12.00 -2.18
C VAL A 103 6.48 13.39 -1.62
N GLU A 104 5.53 14.27 -1.90
CA GLU A 104 5.44 15.57 -1.25
C GLU A 104 4.57 15.41 0.01
N ARG A 105 5.20 15.32 1.18
CA ARG A 105 4.51 15.03 2.45
C ARG A 105 3.62 16.19 2.86
N GLY A 106 4.12 17.43 2.76
CA GLY A 106 3.36 18.64 3.08
C GLY A 106 2.17 18.85 2.15
N ALA A 107 2.34 18.59 0.85
CA ALA A 107 1.28 18.71 -0.15
C ALA A 107 0.38 17.47 -0.27
N ARG A 108 0.77 16.35 0.36
CA ARG A 108 0.06 15.05 0.31
C ARG A 108 -0.11 14.54 -1.11
N ARG A 109 0.94 14.64 -1.92
CA ARG A 109 0.94 14.22 -3.33
C ARG A 109 2.01 13.18 -3.58
N MET A 110 1.70 12.25 -4.46
CA MET A 110 2.60 11.19 -4.88
C MET A 110 2.77 11.25 -6.39
N PHE A 111 4.01 11.07 -6.83
CA PHE A 111 4.37 11.05 -8.24
C PHE A 111 5.27 9.87 -8.52
N SER A 112 5.09 9.21 -9.65
CA SER A 112 5.89 8.06 -10.07
C SER A 112 6.50 8.33 -11.44
N ASP A 113 7.71 7.85 -11.68
CA ASP A 113 8.31 7.81 -13.02
C ASP A 113 8.20 6.41 -13.66
N ALA A 114 7.32 5.55 -13.12
CA ALA A 114 6.99 4.26 -13.72
C ALA A 114 6.57 4.45 -15.20
N ASN A 115 7.07 3.54 -16.05
CA ASN A 115 6.91 3.58 -17.52
C ASN A 115 7.56 4.77 -18.24
N ASN A 116 8.04 5.79 -17.54
CA ASN A 116 8.72 6.94 -18.13
C ASN A 116 9.83 7.49 -17.22
N PRO A 117 11.01 6.82 -17.17
CA PRO A 117 12.08 7.14 -16.25
C PRO A 117 12.49 8.62 -16.30
N GLY A 118 12.53 9.28 -15.14
CA GLY A 118 12.85 10.71 -15.02
C GLY A 118 11.67 11.67 -15.24
N HIS A 119 10.52 11.19 -15.73
CA HIS A 119 9.30 11.97 -15.90
C HIS A 119 8.24 11.56 -14.88
N PHE A 120 8.15 12.34 -13.80
CA PHE A 120 7.23 12.08 -12.70
C PHE A 120 5.79 12.48 -13.04
N GLN A 121 4.87 11.54 -12.92
CA GLN A 121 3.42 11.72 -13.11
C GLN A 121 2.67 11.45 -11.82
N ALA A 122 1.64 12.23 -11.55
CA ALA A 122 0.83 12.06 -10.35
C ALA A 122 0.03 10.75 -10.40
N PHE A 123 -0.07 10.07 -9.27
CA PHE A 123 -0.91 8.88 -9.07
C PHE A 123 -1.54 8.93 -7.67
N GLN A 124 -2.62 8.19 -7.40
CA GLN A 124 -3.41 8.34 -6.16
C GLN A 124 -3.94 7.04 -5.56
#